data_AF-A0AAE0TH84-F1
#
_entry.id   AF-A0AAE0TH84-F1
#
_cell.length_a   1.000
_cell.length_b   1.000
_cell.length_c   1.000
_cell.angle_alpha   90.00
_cell.angle_beta   90.00
_cell.angle_gamma   90.00
#
_symmetry.space_group_name_H-M   'P 1'
#
loop_
_entity.id
_entity.type
_entity.pdbx_description
1 polymer ?
#
loop_
_entity_poly.entity_id
_entity_poly.type
_entity_poly.pdbx_seq_one_letter_code
_entity_poly.pdbx_strand_id
1 'polypeptide(L)' 'MTAVASWYFLAPRHAAAGGSDDYAKGSAGVKYSYTLELRDTGVHGFVLPENQILPACEETWAGVKAFALALATY' A
#
# COMPACT_ATOMS: atom_id res chain seq x y z
N MET A 1 -8.01 -22.55 22.59
CA MET A 1 -8.40 -21.58 23.64
C MET A 1 -7.36 -20.47 23.60
N THR A 2 -7.80 -19.28 23.15
CA THR A 2 -7.11 -17.97 23.17
C THR A 2 -5.67 -17.89 22.67
N ALA A 3 -5.48 -17.65 21.37
CA ALA A 3 -4.36 -16.87 20.89
C ALA A 3 -4.79 -15.40 20.88
N VAL A 4 -4.31 -14.63 21.86
CA VAL A 4 -4.34 -13.17 21.85
C VAL A 4 -3.29 -12.72 20.82
N ALA A 5 -3.74 -12.46 19.59
CA ALA A 5 -2.89 -11.91 18.54
C ALA A 5 -2.84 -10.38 18.72
N SER A 6 -1.72 -9.89 19.25
CA SER A 6 -1.43 -8.46 19.38
C SER A 6 -1.09 -7.87 18.02
N TRP A 7 -2.10 -7.22 17.43
CA TRP A 7 -2.11 -5.96 16.69
C TRP A 7 -0.82 -5.40 16.02
N TYR A 8 -1.00 -5.15 14.71
CA TYR A 8 -0.49 -4.05 13.86
C TYR A 8 0.94 -4.10 13.23
N PHE A 9 0.91 -4.18 11.89
CA PHE A 9 1.76 -3.53 10.89
C PHE A 9 3.18 -4.03 10.54
N LEU A 10 3.66 -5.16 11.06
CA LEU A 10 4.91 -5.79 10.56
C LEU A 10 4.83 -7.31 10.31
N ALA A 11 3.62 -7.85 10.10
CA ALA A 11 3.50 -9.24 9.66
C ALA A 11 3.72 -9.35 8.14
N PRO A 12 4.31 -10.45 7.63
CA PRO A 12 4.25 -10.74 6.20
C PRO A 12 2.79 -10.68 5.77
N ARG A 13 2.47 -9.94 4.69
CA ARG A 13 1.13 -9.92 4.10
C ARG A 13 0.60 -11.36 4.05
N HIS A 14 -0.54 -11.59 4.66
CA HIS A 14 -1.15 -12.91 4.65
C HIS A 14 -1.72 -13.20 3.27
N ALA A 15 -1.78 -14.47 2.89
CA ALA A 15 -2.44 -14.86 1.66
C ALA A 15 -3.91 -14.39 1.71
N ALA A 16 -4.25 -13.49 0.79
CA ALA A 16 -5.59 -12.98 0.58
C ALA A 16 -5.88 -13.11 -0.91
N ALA A 17 -7.11 -13.51 -1.24
CA ALA A 17 -7.56 -13.65 -2.62
C ALA A 17 -8.73 -12.70 -2.89
N GLY A 18 -8.83 -12.23 -4.14
CA GLY A 18 -9.93 -11.36 -4.57
C GLY A 18 -9.67 -9.87 -4.34
N GLY A 19 -8.41 -9.47 -4.13
CA GLY A 19 -8.03 -8.07 -4.13
C GLY A 19 -8.30 -7.41 -5.48
N SER A 20 -8.53 -6.10 -5.48
CA SER A 20 -8.69 -5.35 -6.73
C SER A 20 -7.44 -5.39 -7.60
N ASP A 21 -6.27 -5.43 -6.96
CA ASP A 21 -4.96 -5.58 -7.60
C ASP A 21 -4.78 -6.96 -8.25
N ASP A 22 -5.22 -8.03 -7.58
CA ASP A 22 -5.28 -9.40 -8.14
C ASP A 22 -6.17 -9.46 -9.38
N TYR A 23 -7.39 -8.90 -9.30
CA TYR A 23 -8.32 -8.86 -10.42
C TYR A 23 -7.74 -8.04 -11.59
N ALA A 24 -7.20 -6.86 -11.31
CA ALA A 24 -6.60 -6.01 -12.32
C ALA A 24 -5.47 -6.74 -13.05
N LYS A 25 -4.62 -7.47 -12.32
CA LYS A 25 -3.49 -8.21 -12.88
C LYS A 25 -3.93 -9.47 -13.63
N GLY A 26 -4.79 -10.29 -13.02
CA GLY A 26 -5.13 -11.62 -13.49
C GLY A 26 -6.26 -11.65 -14.52
N SER A 27 -7.35 -10.93 -14.24
CA SER A 27 -8.55 -10.95 -15.09
C SER A 27 -8.58 -9.82 -16.11
N ALA A 28 -8.25 -8.59 -15.68
CA ALA A 28 -8.29 -7.42 -16.56
C ALA A 28 -7.01 -7.24 -17.41
N GLY A 29 -5.96 -8.04 -17.15
CA GLY A 29 -4.73 -8.03 -17.93
C GLY A 29 -3.86 -6.77 -17.77
N VAL A 30 -4.06 -6.00 -16.70
CA VAL A 30 -3.24 -4.82 -16.41
C VAL A 30 -1.81 -5.27 -16.11
N LYS A 31 -0.86 -4.82 -16.92
CA LYS A 31 0.54 -5.25 -16.85
C LYS A 31 1.18 -4.92 -15.50
N TYR A 32 0.88 -3.76 -14.95
CA TYR A 32 1.45 -3.25 -13.71
C TYR A 32 0.32 -2.90 -12.73
N SER A 33 0.20 -3.68 -11.65
CA SER A 33 -0.85 -3.54 -10.64
C SER A 33 -0.20 -3.59 -9.26
N TYR A 34 -0.40 -2.56 -8.45
CA TYR A 34 0.26 -2.39 -7.16
C TYR A 34 -0.71 -1.79 -6.14
N THR A 35 -0.58 -2.24 -4.90
CA THR A 35 -1.31 -1.69 -3.74
C THR A 35 -0.31 -0.93 -2.86
N LEU A 36 -0.62 0.32 -2.55
CA LEU A 36 0.18 1.17 -1.67
C LEU A 36 -0.50 1.28 -0.31
N GLU A 37 0.17 0.78 0.73
CA GLU A 37 -0.20 1.01 2.13
C GLU A 37 0.66 2.17 2.64
N LEU A 38 0.03 3.27 3.05
CA LEU A 38 0.71 4.52 3.40
C LEU A 38 1.14 4.56 4.87
N ARG A 39 1.53 5.74 5.35
CA ARG A 39 1.87 5.95 6.76
C ARG A 39 0.70 5.66 7.69
N ASP A 40 0.95 5.25 8.93
CA ASP A 40 2.25 4.90 9.52
C ASP A 40 2.38 3.38 9.75
N THR A 41 3.39 2.96 10.52
CA THR A 41 3.60 1.54 10.84
C THR A 41 2.86 1.09 12.10
N GLY A 42 1.74 1.75 12.46
CA GLY A 42 0.86 1.36 13.55
C GLY A 42 0.93 2.19 14.83
N VAL A 43 1.62 3.34 14.83
CA VAL A 43 1.62 4.26 15.99
C VAL A 43 0.28 4.99 16.07
N HIS A 44 -0.16 5.54 14.94
CA HIS A 44 -1.44 6.20 14.77
C HIS A 44 -2.40 5.37 13.91
N GLY A 45 -1.87 4.49 13.05
CA GLY A 45 -2.66 3.61 12.19
C GLY A 45 -3.66 4.41 11.35
N PHE A 46 -4.94 4.04 11.43
CA PHE A 46 -6.00 4.69 10.66
C PHE A 46 -6.32 6.14 11.10
N VAL A 47 -5.86 6.58 12.27
CA VAL A 47 -6.12 7.93 12.81
C VAL A 47 -4.84 8.75 12.78
N LEU A 48 -4.27 8.88 11.57
CA LEU A 48 -3.02 9.60 11.33
C LEU A 48 -3.19 11.11 11.62
N PRO A 49 -2.29 11.75 12.38
CA PRO A 49 -2.35 13.18 12.66
C PRO A 49 -2.37 14.05 11.40
N GLU A 50 -3.09 15.16 11.42
CA GLU A 50 -3.25 16.05 10.26
C GLU A 50 -1.91 16.59 9.73
N ASN A 51 -0.93 16.79 10.61
CA ASN A 51 0.41 17.25 10.22
C ASN A 51 1.23 16.21 9.44
N GLN A 52 0.76 14.96 9.34
CA GLN A 52 1.37 13.91 8.53
C GLN A 52 0.72 13.75 7.15
N ILE A 53 -0.41 14.43 6.88
CA ILE A 53 -1.12 14.33 5.59
C ILE A 53 -0.23 14.81 4.46
N LEU A 54 0.26 16.05 4.53
CA LEU A 54 1.08 16.62 3.47
C LEU A 54 2.39 15.83 3.25
N PRO A 55 3.17 15.48 4.31
CA PRO A 55 4.34 14.62 4.16
C PRO A 55 4.05 13.27 3.50
N ALA A 56 2.94 12.60 3.87
CA ALA A 56 2.55 11.32 3.27
C ALA A 56 2.18 11.48 1.78
N CYS A 57 1.49 12.58 1.42
CA CYS A 57 1.16 12.87 0.02
C CYS A 57 2.42 13.17 -0.82
N GLU A 58 3.36 13.94 -0.30
CA GLU A 58 4.58 14.34 -1.01
C GLU A 58 5.46 13.13 -1.35
N GLU A 59 5.69 12.23 -0.38
CA GLU A 59 6.49 11.03 -0.62
C GLU A 59 5.77 10.04 -1.54
N THR A 60 4.45 9.87 -1.38
CA THR A 60 3.64 9.01 -2.24
C THR A 60 3.69 9.51 -3.68
N TRP A 61 3.56 10.82 -3.87
CA TRP A 61 3.61 11.44 -5.19
C TRP A 61 4.99 11.33 -5.84
N ALA A 62 6.06 11.46 -5.06
CA ALA A 62 7.41 11.20 -5.56
C ALA A 62 7.55 9.76 -6.07
N GLY A 63 7.02 8.77 -5.34
CA GLY A 63 6.99 7.37 -5.75
C GLY A 63 6.19 7.13 -7.05
N VAL A 64 4.98 7.70 -7.14
CA VAL A 64 4.13 7.59 -8.35
C VAL A 64 4.82 8.21 -9.58
N LYS A 65 5.45 9.38 -9.43
CA LYS A 65 6.21 10.00 -10.53
C LYS A 65 7.40 9.14 -10.96
N ALA A 66 8.14 8.57 -10.01
CA ALA A 66 9.26 7.70 -10.33
C ALA A 66 8.81 6.44 -11.07
N PHE A 67 7.69 5.84 -10.65
CA PHE A 67 7.07 4.71 -11.34
C PHE A 67 6.64 5.08 -12.77
N ALA A 68 5.92 6.19 -12.94
CA ALA A 68 5.48 6.65 -14.25
C ALA A 68 6.67 6.96 -15.18
N LEU A 69 7.72 7.58 -14.66
CA LEU A 69 8.95 7.85 -15.41
C LEU A 69 9.64 6.55 -15.84
N ALA A 70 9.75 5.58 -14.94
CA ALA A 70 10.33 4.27 -15.26
C ALA A 70 9.53 3.55 -16.37
N LEU A 71 8.21 3.68 -16.38
CA LEU A 71 7.37 3.13 -17.45
C LEU A 71 7.50 3.87 -18.79
N ALA A 72 7.75 5.17 -18.77
CA ALA A 72 7.88 5.97 -19.99
C ALA A 72 9.22 5.76 -20.73
N THR A 73 10.20 5.13 -20.08
CA THR A 73 11.55 4.89 -20.63
C THR A 73 11.74 3.50 -21.26
N TYR A 74 10.70 2.66 -21.28
CA TYR A 74 10.67 1.34 -21.92
C TYR A 74 9.55 1.26 -22.97
#